data_AF-A0A7S1YQN6-F1
#
_entry.id   AF-A0A7S1YQN6-F1
#
_cell.length_a   1.000
_cell.length_b   1.000
_cell.length_c   1.000
_cell.angle_alpha   90.00
_cell.angle_beta   90.00
_cell.angle_gamma   90.00
#
_symmetry.space_group_name_H-M   'P 1'
#
loop_
_entity.id
_entity.type
_entity.pdbx_description
1 polymer ?
#
loop_
_entity_poly.entity_id
_entity_poly.type
_entity_poly.pdbx_seq_one_letter_code
_entity_poly.pdbx_strand_id
1 'polypeptide(L)'
;GAPSMATMKQQRDVRQEEHLKMARQAAQLQQGIIDDLLSLDEHEREATLKDAKEAHEMFMEKASQVPEGVARIMLMQDLDPGTQRLLVMHKLWERMVAENGGSST
;
A
#
# COMPACT_ATOMS: atom_id res chain seq x y z
N GLY A 1 -26.88 -2.46 -30.34
CA GLY A 1 -27.24 -1.04 -30.11
C GLY A 1 -26.12 -0.39 -29.34
N ALA A 2 -25.65 0.78 -29.77
CA ALA A 2 -24.62 1.52 -29.04
C ALA A 2 -25.22 2.16 -27.76
N PRO A 3 -24.48 2.21 -26.64
CA PRO A 3 -24.96 2.86 -25.42
C PRO A 3 -25.21 4.35 -25.67
N SER A 4 -26.26 4.91 -25.06
CA SER A 4 -26.52 6.34 -25.14
C SER A 4 -25.46 7.14 -24.35
N MET A 5 -25.18 8.38 -24.77
CA MET A 5 -24.28 9.30 -24.05
C MET A 5 -24.68 9.49 -22.58
N ALA A 6 -25.98 9.47 -22.28
CA ALA A 6 -26.48 9.54 -20.90
C ALA A 6 -26.10 8.29 -20.09
N THR A 7 -26.20 7.10 -20.68
CA THR A 7 -25.80 5.83 -20.06
C THR A 7 -24.30 5.78 -19.80
N MET A 8 -23.47 6.25 -20.74
CA MET A 8 -22.01 6.30 -20.57
C MET A 8 -21.57 7.28 -19.48
N LYS A 9 -22.20 8.47 -19.40
CA LYS A 9 -21.95 9.44 -18.34
C LYS A 9 -22.28 8.87 -16.97
N GLN A 10 -23.46 8.26 -16.83
CA GLN A 10 -23.89 7.65 -15.57
C GLN A 10 -22.96 6.51 -15.14
N GLN A 11 -22.48 5.67 -16.07
CA GLN A 11 -21.49 4.64 -15.75
C GLN A 11 -20.15 5.21 -15.30
N ARG A 12 -19.71 6.34 -15.89
CA ARG A 12 -18.49 7.03 -15.46
C ARG A 12 -18.63 7.60 -14.06
N ASP A 13 -19.76 8.23 -13.76
CA ASP A 13 -20.04 8.85 -12.46
C ASP A 13 -20.05 7.77 -11.35
N VAL A 14 -20.70 6.62 -11.60
CA VAL A 14 -20.70 5.48 -10.66
C VAL A 14 -19.29 4.94 -10.41
N ARG A 15 -18.50 4.71 -11.48
CA ARG A 15 -17.11 4.24 -11.33
C ARG A 15 -16.24 5.23 -10.55
N GLN A 16 -16.45 6.52 -10.78
CA GLN A 16 -15.72 7.56 -10.06
C GLN A 16 -16.07 7.53 -8.56
N GLU A 17 -17.35 7.37 -8.22
CA GLU A 17 -17.78 7.26 -6.83
C GLU A 17 -17.20 6.01 -6.14
N GLU A 18 -17.20 4.86 -6.83
CA GLU A 18 -16.56 3.63 -6.34
C GLU A 18 -15.06 3.82 -6.09
N HIS A 19 -14.35 4.47 -7.02
CA HIS A 19 -12.92 4.77 -6.86
C HIS A 19 -12.66 5.70 -5.67
N LEU A 20 -13.49 6.73 -5.49
CA LEU A 20 -13.38 7.63 -4.34
C LEU A 20 -13.64 6.91 -3.01
N LYS A 21 -14.61 5.99 -2.98
CA LYS A 21 -14.89 5.16 -1.81
C LYS A 21 -13.71 4.27 -1.46
N MET A 22 -13.13 3.57 -2.45
CA MET A 22 -11.95 2.73 -2.25
C MET A 22 -10.74 3.57 -1.79
N ALA A 23 -10.52 4.74 -2.38
CA ALA A 23 -9.44 5.64 -1.98
C ALA A 23 -9.58 6.09 -0.52
N ARG A 24 -10.80 6.43 -0.06
CA ARG A 24 -11.06 6.77 1.35
C ARG A 24 -10.78 5.60 2.28
N GLN A 25 -11.20 4.39 1.92
CA GLN A 25 -10.93 3.20 2.71
C GLN A 25 -9.43 2.91 2.80
N ALA A 26 -8.70 3.05 1.69
CA ALA A 26 -7.25 2.91 1.66
C ALA A 26 -6.55 3.96 2.54
N ALA A 27 -7.00 5.23 2.48
CA ALA A 27 -6.45 6.29 3.31
C ALA A 27 -6.70 6.03 4.81
N GLN A 28 -7.89 5.54 5.18
CA GLN A 28 -8.19 5.16 6.58
C GLN A 28 -7.29 4.02 7.06
N LEU A 29 -7.08 3.00 6.21
CA LEU A 29 -6.16 1.90 6.54
C LEU A 29 -4.72 2.38 6.72
N GLN A 30 -4.25 3.23 5.82
CA GLN A 30 -2.91 3.81 5.90
C GLN A 30 -2.73 4.64 7.17
N GLN A 31 -3.74 5.47 7.52
CA GLN A 31 -3.72 6.25 8.74
C GLN A 31 -3.64 5.35 9.98
N GLY A 32 -4.47 4.29 10.05
CA GLY A 32 -4.43 3.35 11.17
C GLY A 32 -3.08 2.67 11.34
N ILE A 33 -2.41 2.30 10.25
CA ILE A 33 -1.06 1.70 10.29
C ILE A 33 -0.03 2.70 10.85
N ILE A 34 -0.12 3.97 10.46
CA ILE A 34 0.78 5.02 10.97
C ILE A 34 0.49 5.28 12.45
N ASP A 35 -0.78 5.39 12.84
CA ASP A 35 -1.19 5.62 14.22
C ASP A 35 -0.69 4.50 15.13
N ASP A 36 -0.86 3.23 14.71
CA ASP A 36 -0.32 2.07 15.41
C ASP A 36 1.20 2.20 15.59
N LEU A 37 1.93 2.50 14.52
CA LEU A 37 3.40 2.63 14.56
C LEU A 37 3.88 3.74 15.49
N LEU A 38 3.20 4.89 15.47
CA LEU A 38 3.55 6.05 16.29
C LEU A 38 3.13 5.86 17.76
N SER A 39 2.20 4.94 18.04
CA SER A 39 1.79 4.57 19.40
C SER A 39 2.79 3.64 20.11
N LEU A 40 3.64 2.94 19.35
CA LEU A 40 4.71 2.11 19.89
C LEU A 40 5.77 2.97 20.57
N ASP A 41 6.43 2.41 21.59
CA ASP A 41 7.64 3.03 22.14
C ASP A 41 8.79 3.03 21.12
N GLU A 42 9.85 3.78 21.39
CA GLU A 42 10.96 3.94 20.45
C GLU A 42 11.63 2.60 20.09
N HIS A 43 11.85 1.72 21.07
CA HIS A 43 12.52 0.45 20.83
C HIS A 43 11.62 -0.52 20.05
N GLU A 44 10.34 -0.62 20.40
CA GLU A 44 9.35 -1.42 19.66
C GLU A 44 9.16 -0.91 18.23
N ARG A 45 9.15 0.41 18.05
CA ARG A 45 9.03 1.05 16.74
C ARG A 45 10.25 0.76 15.87
N GLU A 46 11.46 0.90 16.40
CA GLU A 46 12.69 0.57 15.70
C GLU A 46 12.72 -0.90 15.26
N ALA A 47 12.36 -1.82 16.15
CA ALA A 47 12.26 -3.25 15.84
C ALA A 47 11.22 -3.49 14.73
N THR A 48 10.03 -2.89 14.85
CA THR A 48 8.97 -3.03 13.85
C THR A 48 9.37 -2.45 12.49
N LEU A 49 10.05 -1.31 12.46
CA LEU A 49 10.55 -0.67 11.24
C LEU A 49 11.64 -1.50 10.57
N LYS A 50 12.49 -2.15 11.38
CA LYS A 50 13.49 -3.11 10.88
C LYS A 50 12.81 -4.30 10.23
N ASP A 51 11.85 -4.95 10.88
CA ASP A 51 11.09 -6.07 10.31
C ASP A 51 10.36 -5.65 9.02
N ALA A 52 9.83 -4.43 8.98
CA ALA A 52 9.18 -3.88 7.79
C ALA A 52 10.15 -3.67 6.63
N LYS A 53 11.38 -3.22 6.91
CA LYS A 53 12.45 -3.08 5.91
C LYS A 53 12.89 -4.45 5.39
N GLU A 54 13.12 -5.43 6.27
CA GLU A 54 13.50 -6.79 5.87
C GLU A 54 12.42 -7.45 5.00
N ALA A 55 11.15 -7.32 5.37
CA ALA A 55 10.03 -7.79 4.56
C ALA A 55 10.00 -7.12 3.17
N HIS A 56 10.29 -5.83 3.10
CA HIS A 56 10.38 -5.10 1.83
C HIS A 56 11.51 -5.61 0.95
N GLU A 57 12.72 -5.76 1.50
CA GLU A 57 13.88 -6.26 0.76
C GLU A 57 13.64 -7.68 0.23
N MET A 58 13.12 -8.58 1.06
CA MET A 58 12.75 -9.95 0.65
C MET A 58 11.68 -9.95 -0.44
N PHE A 59 10.68 -9.08 -0.33
CA PHE A 59 9.64 -8.96 -1.33
C PHE A 59 10.22 -8.45 -2.66
N MET A 60 11.07 -7.43 -2.63
CA MET A 60 11.71 -6.87 -3.83
C MET A 60 12.62 -7.89 -4.51
N GLU A 61 13.37 -8.67 -3.74
CA GLU A 61 14.17 -9.78 -4.27
C GLU A 61 13.28 -10.80 -5.00
N LYS A 62 12.21 -11.27 -4.37
CA LYS A 62 11.25 -12.20 -5.01
C LYS A 62 10.59 -11.57 -6.24
N ALA A 63 10.15 -10.32 -6.16
CA ALA A 63 9.48 -9.63 -7.25
C ALA A 63 10.39 -9.42 -8.46
N SER A 64 11.71 -9.28 -8.25
CA SER A 64 12.70 -9.17 -9.32
C SER A 64 12.88 -10.47 -10.12
N GLN A 65 12.61 -11.61 -9.48
CA GLN A 65 12.71 -12.94 -10.10
C GLN A 65 11.42 -13.32 -10.84
N VAL A 66 10.33 -12.61 -10.60
CA VAL A 66 9.01 -12.89 -11.21
C VAL A 66 8.80 -11.98 -12.42
N PRO A 67 8.45 -12.55 -13.60
CA PRO A 67 8.10 -11.78 -14.78
C PRO A 67 6.96 -10.79 -14.52
N GLU A 68 6.99 -9.67 -15.23
CA GLU A 68 5.94 -8.66 -15.15
C GLU A 68 4.56 -9.20 -15.58
N GLY A 69 3.51 -8.48 -15.20
CA GLY A 69 2.14 -8.85 -15.54
C GLY A 69 1.52 -9.80 -14.52
N VAL A 70 0.82 -10.83 -15.00
CA VAL A 70 -0.06 -11.68 -14.17
C VAL A 70 0.70 -12.37 -13.04
N ALA A 71 1.91 -12.86 -13.30
CA ALA A 71 2.71 -13.56 -12.28
C ALA A 71 3.07 -12.65 -11.10
N ARG A 72 3.42 -11.39 -11.36
CA ARG A 72 3.69 -10.40 -10.31
C ARG A 72 2.41 -9.99 -9.56
N ILE A 73 1.27 -9.94 -10.25
CA ILE A 73 -0.04 -9.70 -9.60
C ILE A 73 -0.37 -10.85 -8.64
N MET A 74 -0.19 -12.10 -9.07
CA MET A 74 -0.39 -13.27 -8.21
C MET A 74 0.53 -13.24 -7.00
N LEU A 75 1.83 -12.94 -7.19
CA LEU A 75 2.77 -12.76 -6.08
C LEU A 75 2.26 -11.74 -5.05
N MET A 76 1.68 -10.62 -5.48
CA MET A 76 1.12 -9.61 -4.57
C MET A 76 -0.16 -10.10 -3.86
N GLN A 77 -1.00 -10.87 -4.56
CA GLN A 77 -2.26 -11.39 -4.02
C GLN A 77 -2.04 -12.52 -3.01
N ASP A 78 -0.97 -13.30 -3.17
CA ASP A 78 -0.64 -14.45 -2.31
C ASP A 78 0.10 -14.05 -1.03
N LEU A 79 0.41 -12.77 -0.83
CA LEU A 79 1.04 -12.29 0.40
C LEU A 79 0.08 -12.47 1.59
N ASP A 80 0.61 -12.98 2.71
CA ASP A 80 -0.15 -13.03 3.94
C ASP A 80 -0.43 -11.61 4.49
N PRO A 81 -1.51 -11.42 5.27
CA PRO A 81 -1.88 -10.10 5.78
C PRO A 81 -0.79 -9.42 6.64
N GLY A 82 0.04 -10.18 7.34
CA GLY A 82 1.14 -9.65 8.16
C GLY A 82 2.22 -9.04 7.27
N THR A 83 2.69 -9.78 6.27
CA THR A 83 3.63 -9.28 5.27
C THR A 83 3.07 -8.06 4.53
N GLN A 84 1.80 -8.09 4.10
CA GLN A 84 1.17 -6.93 3.44
C GLN A 84 1.21 -5.68 4.34
N ARG A 85 0.91 -5.84 5.63
CA ARG A 85 0.95 -4.74 6.60
C ARG A 85 2.37 -4.18 6.76
N LEU A 86 3.38 -5.03 6.86
CA LEU A 86 4.79 -4.62 6.94
C LEU A 86 5.23 -3.85 5.69
N LEU A 87 4.87 -4.31 4.49
CA LEU A 87 5.19 -3.63 3.23
C LEU A 87 4.54 -2.24 3.15
N VAL A 88 3.28 -2.14 3.55
CA VAL A 88 2.56 -0.84 3.58
C VAL A 88 3.19 0.08 4.61
N MET A 89 3.52 -0.43 5.79
CA MET A 89 4.16 0.33 6.86
C MET A 89 5.51 0.90 6.42
N HIS A 90 6.38 0.07 5.83
CA HIS A 90 7.68 0.52 5.32
C HIS A 90 7.53 1.67 4.33
N LYS A 91 6.65 1.51 3.34
CA LYS A 91 6.39 2.53 2.32
C LYS A 91 5.84 3.84 2.90
N LEU A 92 4.95 3.76 3.88
CA LEU A 92 4.39 4.93 4.54
C LEU A 92 5.45 5.66 5.36
N TRP A 93 6.30 4.91 6.07
CA TRP A 93 7.40 5.48 6.84
C TRP A 93 8.42 6.19 5.95
N GLU A 94 8.87 5.55 4.87
CA GLU A 94 9.80 6.17 3.92
C GLU A 94 9.24 7.48 3.34
N ARG A 95 7.95 7.47 3.00
CA ARG A 95 7.27 8.67 2.50
C ARG A 95 7.26 9.77 3.56
N MET A 96 6.92 9.44 4.80
CA MET A 96 6.89 10.42 5.90
C MET A 96 8.28 10.99 6.20
N VAL A 97 9.32 10.16 6.16
CA VAL A 97 10.71 10.61 6.33
C VAL A 97 11.12 11.54 5.19
N ALA A 98 10.83 11.17 3.94
CA ALA A 98 11.12 11.98 2.77
C ALA A 98 10.38 13.33 2.78
N GLU A 99 9.10 13.35 3.18
CA GLU A 99 8.31 14.58 3.31
C GLU A 99 8.82 15.51 4.41
N ASN A 100 9.44 14.95 5.46
CA ASN A 100 10.03 15.71 6.58
C ASN A 100 11.52 16.07 6.40
N GLY A 101 12.09 15.83 5.20
CA GLY A 101 13.48 16.16 4.89
C GLY A 101 14.52 15.23 5.53
N GLY A 102 14.10 14.07 6.05
CA GLY A 102 15.00 13.02 6.52
C GLY A 102 15.52 12.15 5.37
N SER A 103 16.66 11.51 5.57
CA SER A 103 17.19 10.49 4.66
C SER A 103 16.86 9.11 5.22
N SER A 104 16.07 8.32 4.48
CA SER A 104 15.89 6.90 4.79
C SER A 104 17.19 6.16 4.43
N THR A 105 17.85 5.55 5.42
CA THR A 105 19.06 4.71 5.24
C THR A 105 18.76 3.24 5.47
#